data_AF-A0A1U7N6V2-F1
#
_entry.id   AF-A0A1U7N6V2-F1
#
_cell.length_a   1.000
_cell.length_b   1.000
_cell.length_c   1.000
_cell.angle_alpha   90.00
_cell.angle_beta   90.00
_cell.angle_gamma   90.00
#
_symmetry.space_group_name_H-M   'P 1'
#
loop_
_entity.id
_entity.type
_entity.pdbx_description
1 polymer ?
#
loop_
_entity_poly.entity_id
_entity_poly.type
_entity_poly.pdbx_seq_one_letter_code
_entity_poly.pdbx_strand_id
1 'polypeptide(L)'
;MAGKITALMVAVHLDALYLESDRVVVEAMTDFSRLPYFDGKRDVNHNIANISEEIVSQPFQNQNLYLKAGIHLHWALPDALTKGIQVTDDNKQTKTVFPPVPNPWLVTRSNKDNQIEKQWVVESDYLYPEGKGSQVGSIAYPNKLGQRSSEFINPSQGTKLE
;
A
#
# COMPACT_ATOMS: atom_id res chain seq x y z
N MET A 1 -31.68 2.54 13.81
CA MET A 1 -30.99 3.79 13.45
C MET A 1 -29.51 3.61 13.72
N ALA A 2 -28.75 3.07 12.76
CA ALA A 2 -27.31 2.85 12.92
C ALA A 2 -26.56 4.16 12.68
N GLY A 3 -25.75 4.58 13.66
CA GLY A 3 -24.98 5.82 13.59
C GLY A 3 -24.01 5.79 12.42
N LYS A 4 -24.10 6.80 11.56
CA LYS A 4 -23.19 7.05 10.44
C LYS A 4 -21.80 7.34 11.02
N ILE A 5 -20.85 6.43 10.88
CA ILE A 5 -19.45 6.68 11.26
C ILE A 5 -18.91 7.71 10.28
N THR A 6 -18.65 8.93 10.75
CA THR A 6 -18.21 10.08 9.93
C THR A 6 -16.69 10.21 9.84
N ALA A 7 -15.91 9.46 10.62
CA ALA A 7 -14.45 9.42 10.52
C ALA A 7 -13.92 8.07 11.02
N LEU A 8 -12.96 7.51 10.27
CA LEU A 8 -12.25 6.28 10.59
C LEU A 8 -10.78 6.64 10.87
N MET A 9 -10.32 6.43 12.10
CA MET A 9 -8.93 6.66 12.49
C MET A 9 -8.25 5.31 12.69
N VAL A 10 -7.23 5.03 11.88
CA VAL A 10 -6.48 3.78 11.94
C VAL A 10 -5.00 4.11 11.97
N ALA A 11 -4.28 3.47 12.88
CA ALA A 11 -2.82 3.56 12.91
C ALA A 11 -2.25 2.89 11.66
N VAL A 12 -1.38 3.61 10.95
CA VAL A 12 -0.64 3.12 9.79
C VAL A 12 0.83 3.06 10.16
N HIS A 13 1.50 1.96 9.82
CA HIS A 13 2.94 1.85 9.94
C HIS A 13 3.60 2.43 8.70
N LEU A 14 4.56 3.34 8.89
CA LEU A 14 5.33 3.98 7.84
C LEU A 14 6.81 3.67 8.05
N ASP A 15 7.40 3.01 7.07
CA ASP A 15 8.83 2.77 6.95
C ASP A 15 9.45 3.83 6.03
N ALA A 16 10.68 4.24 6.33
CA ALA A 16 11.44 5.18 5.51
C ALA A 16 12.88 4.69 5.29
N LEU A 17 13.31 4.71 4.03
CA LEU A 17 14.68 4.42 3.62
C LEU A 17 15.30 5.69 3.01
N TYR A 18 16.41 6.15 3.58
CA TYR A 18 17.20 7.23 3.02
C TYR A 18 18.41 6.67 2.26
N LEU A 19 18.61 7.14 1.02
CA LEU A 19 19.74 6.82 0.17
C LEU A 19 20.51 8.10 -0.18
N GLU A 20 21.79 8.14 0.16
CA GLU A 20 22.69 9.26 -0.20
C GLU A 20 23.04 9.28 -1.69
N SER A 21 23.04 8.11 -2.34
CA SER A 21 23.38 7.93 -3.74
C SER A 21 22.52 6.84 -4.37
N ASP A 22 22.43 6.85 -5.70
CA ASP A 22 21.75 5.81 -6.47
C ASP A 22 22.33 4.42 -6.12
N ARG A 23 21.47 3.45 -5.86
CA ARG A 23 21.87 2.11 -5.40
C ARG A 23 21.17 1.02 -6.19
N VAL A 24 21.92 0.01 -6.60
CA VAL A 24 21.34 -1.21 -7.18
C VAL A 24 20.62 -1.98 -6.07
N VAL A 25 19.36 -2.33 -6.32
CA VAL A 25 18.51 -3.08 -5.40
C VAL A 25 18.02 -4.37 -6.05
N VAL A 26 17.54 -5.29 -5.21
CA VAL A 26 16.88 -6.51 -5.69
C VAL A 26 15.49 -6.14 -6.21
N GLU A 27 15.15 -6.67 -7.38
CA GLU A 27 13.85 -6.49 -8.01
C GLU A 27 12.76 -7.32 -7.32
N ALA A 28 11.50 -6.93 -7.53
CA ALA A 28 10.40 -7.81 -7.21
C ALA A 28 10.53 -9.13 -7.98
N MET A 29 10.17 -10.23 -7.32
CA MET A 29 10.06 -11.54 -7.96
C MET A 29 8.87 -11.61 -8.94
N THR A 30 8.06 -10.55 -9.00
CA THR A 30 6.84 -10.48 -9.80
C THR A 30 6.75 -9.14 -10.52
N ASP A 31 6.50 -9.19 -11.83
CA ASP A 31 6.18 -8.07 -12.68
C ASP A 31 4.66 -8.00 -12.91
N PHE A 32 4.00 -7.17 -12.11
CA PHE A 32 2.55 -6.97 -12.21
C PHE A 32 2.11 -6.19 -13.46
N SER A 33 3.03 -5.56 -14.20
CA SER A 33 2.69 -4.88 -15.46
C SER A 33 2.20 -5.85 -16.54
N ARG A 34 2.51 -7.15 -16.38
CA ARG A 34 2.09 -8.24 -17.27
C ARG A 34 0.67 -8.74 -16.99
N LEU A 35 0.06 -8.34 -15.87
CA LEU A 35 -1.31 -8.76 -15.56
C LEU A 35 -2.30 -8.19 -16.58
N PRO A 36 -3.32 -8.98 -16.98
CA PRO A 36 -4.49 -8.48 -17.68
C PRO A 36 -5.26 -7.44 -16.86
N TYR A 37 -5.60 -6.30 -17.48
CA TYR A 37 -6.48 -5.30 -16.87
C TYR A 37 -7.24 -4.50 -17.94
N PHE A 38 -8.36 -3.88 -17.55
CA PHE A 38 -9.10 -2.96 -18.42
C PHE A 38 -8.73 -1.52 -18.07
N ASP A 39 -8.24 -0.76 -19.05
CA ASP A 39 -7.79 0.63 -18.85
C ASP A 39 -8.92 1.68 -18.96
N GLY A 40 -10.17 1.22 -19.03
CA GLY A 40 -11.34 2.07 -19.30
C GLY A 40 -11.69 2.22 -20.79
N LYS A 41 -10.78 1.85 -21.70
CA LYS A 41 -10.97 1.93 -23.15
C LYS A 41 -10.76 0.59 -23.86
N ARG A 42 -9.82 -0.23 -23.39
CA ARG A 42 -9.49 -1.54 -23.96
C ARG A 42 -8.93 -2.50 -22.91
N ASP A 43 -8.99 -3.78 -23.22
CA ASP A 43 -8.29 -4.80 -22.45
C ASP A 43 -6.79 -4.75 -22.78
N VAL A 44 -5.97 -4.62 -21.74
CA VAL A 44 -4.50 -4.68 -21.79
C VAL A 44 -4.07 -6.07 -21.34
N ASN A 45 -3.05 -6.63 -22.01
CA ASN A 45 -2.53 -7.99 -21.77
C ASN A 45 -3.61 -9.10 -21.78
N HIS A 46 -4.68 -8.93 -22.57
CA HIS A 46 -5.82 -9.86 -22.61
C HIS A 46 -5.46 -11.29 -23.04
N ASN A 47 -4.28 -11.48 -23.64
CA ASN A 47 -3.75 -12.77 -24.06
C ASN A 47 -2.90 -13.47 -22.99
N ILE A 48 -2.64 -12.81 -21.86
CA ILE A 48 -1.91 -13.38 -20.72
C ILE A 48 -2.90 -14.01 -19.75
N ALA A 49 -2.62 -15.23 -19.29
CA ALA A 49 -3.45 -15.89 -18.29
C ALA A 49 -3.20 -15.28 -16.90
N ASN A 50 -4.24 -15.18 -16.08
CA ASN A 50 -4.15 -14.77 -14.66
C ASN A 50 -3.52 -15.89 -13.79
N ILE A 51 -2.33 -16.35 -14.15
CA ILE A 51 -1.57 -17.38 -13.44
C ILE A 51 -0.23 -16.81 -12.98
N SER A 52 0.24 -17.23 -11.81
CA SER A 52 1.45 -16.66 -11.20
C SER A 52 2.69 -16.81 -12.08
N GLU A 53 2.80 -17.91 -12.83
CA GLU A 53 3.93 -18.17 -13.73
C GLU A 53 4.09 -17.10 -14.82
N GLU A 54 2.99 -16.50 -15.25
CA GLU A 54 2.97 -15.44 -16.28
C GLU A 54 3.38 -14.07 -15.76
N ILE A 55 3.61 -13.91 -14.46
CA ILE A 55 4.00 -12.63 -13.87
C ILE A 55 5.30 -12.74 -13.06
N VAL A 56 5.76 -13.95 -12.76
CA VAL A 56 7.04 -14.15 -12.08
C VAL A 56 8.19 -13.75 -13.00
N SER A 57 9.15 -13.01 -12.43
CA SER A 57 10.40 -12.62 -13.09
C SER A 57 11.19 -13.88 -13.45
N GLN A 58 11.65 -13.95 -14.70
CA GLN A 58 12.42 -15.11 -15.17
C GLN A 58 13.79 -15.17 -14.49
N PRO A 59 14.26 -16.35 -14.06
CA PRO A 59 15.59 -16.50 -13.49
C PRO A 59 16.66 -15.90 -14.41
N PHE A 60 17.61 -15.17 -13.83
CA PHE A 60 18.75 -14.54 -14.51
C PHE A 60 18.41 -13.41 -15.51
N GLN A 61 17.17 -12.94 -15.56
CA GLN A 61 16.78 -11.71 -16.26
C GLN A 61 16.76 -10.51 -15.29
N ASN A 62 17.90 -10.24 -14.62
CA ASN A 62 18.01 -9.07 -13.74
C ASN A 62 17.96 -7.79 -14.57
N GLN A 63 16.99 -6.91 -14.29
CA GLN A 63 16.85 -5.61 -14.95
C GLN A 63 17.82 -4.55 -14.38
N ASN A 64 18.62 -4.92 -13.37
CA ASN A 64 19.51 -4.03 -12.62
C ASN A 64 18.77 -2.78 -12.11
N LEU A 65 17.69 -2.98 -11.37
CA LEU A 65 16.90 -1.89 -10.79
C LEU A 65 17.77 -0.95 -9.95
N TYR A 66 17.85 0.30 -10.39
CA TYR A 66 18.51 1.39 -9.66
C TYR A 66 17.48 2.18 -8.85
N LEU A 67 17.60 2.10 -7.52
CA LEU A 67 16.86 2.96 -6.63
C LEU A 67 17.57 4.31 -6.50
N LYS A 68 16.88 5.39 -6.83
CA LYS A 68 17.45 6.75 -6.84
C LYS A 68 17.81 7.25 -5.45
N ALA A 69 18.83 8.11 -5.37
CA ALA A 69 19.12 8.86 -4.15
C ALA A 69 17.89 9.64 -3.66
N GLY A 70 17.67 9.69 -2.35
CA GLY A 70 16.52 10.37 -1.74
C GLY A 70 15.86 9.57 -0.61
N ILE A 71 14.63 9.96 -0.27
CA ILE A 71 13.80 9.32 0.75
C ILE A 71 12.76 8.45 0.04
N HIS A 72 12.71 7.17 0.39
CA HIS A 72 11.74 6.19 -0.07
C HIS A 72 10.83 5.84 1.09
N LEU A 73 9.54 6.06 0.90
CA LEU A 73 8.51 5.82 1.91
C LEU A 73 7.78 4.52 1.55
N HIS A 74 7.59 3.67 2.54
CA HIS A 74 6.90 2.40 2.41
C HIS A 74 5.80 2.29 3.46
N TRP A 75 4.59 2.01 3.02
CA TRP A 75 3.46 1.76 3.90
C TRP A 75 2.53 0.73 3.26
N ALA A 76 1.72 0.09 4.09
CA ALA A 76 0.68 -0.82 3.66
C ALA A 76 -0.63 -0.44 4.33
N LEU A 77 -1.74 -0.83 3.70
CA LEU A 77 -3.05 -0.73 4.35
C LEU A 77 -3.06 -1.59 5.61
N PRO A 78 -3.52 -1.07 6.76
CA PRO A 78 -3.64 -1.85 7.99
C PRO A 78 -4.53 -3.08 7.78
N ASP A 79 -4.18 -4.22 8.39
CA ASP A 79 -4.90 -5.49 8.28
C ASP A 79 -6.41 -5.38 8.58
N ALA A 80 -6.80 -4.46 9.48
CA ALA A 80 -8.20 -4.21 9.80
C ALA A 80 -9.00 -3.73 8.57
N LEU A 81 -8.32 -3.13 7.60
CA LEU A 81 -8.91 -2.59 6.37
C LEU A 81 -8.83 -3.55 5.19
N THR A 82 -8.06 -4.64 5.30
CA THR A 82 -7.92 -5.64 4.23
C THR A 82 -8.79 -6.88 4.47
N LYS A 83 -9.53 -6.94 5.58
CA LYS A 83 -10.41 -8.05 5.94
C LYS A 83 -11.87 -7.75 5.59
N GLY A 84 -12.48 -8.67 4.85
CA GLY A 84 -13.91 -8.66 4.58
C GLY A 84 -14.72 -9.11 5.79
N ILE A 85 -15.88 -8.48 6.00
CA ILE A 85 -16.85 -8.81 7.04
C ILE A 85 -18.06 -9.45 6.36
N GLN A 86 -18.48 -10.62 6.86
CA GLN A 86 -19.72 -11.26 6.39
C GLN A 86 -20.92 -10.56 7.01
N VAL A 87 -21.78 -10.01 6.18
CA VAL A 87 -23.02 -9.34 6.59
C VAL A 87 -24.18 -10.12 5.97
N THR A 88 -25.08 -10.62 6.81
CA THR A 88 -26.33 -11.25 6.37
C THR A 88 -27.43 -10.19 6.34
N ASP A 89 -28.10 -10.05 5.22
CA ASP A 89 -29.24 -9.15 5.07
C ASP A 89 -30.55 -9.76 5.58
N ASP A 90 -31.62 -8.96 5.58
CA ASP A 90 -32.95 -9.37 6.02
C ASP A 90 -33.55 -10.50 5.15
N ASN A 91 -33.05 -10.66 3.92
CA ASN A 91 -33.42 -11.74 3.00
C ASN A 91 -32.60 -13.02 3.22
N LYS A 92 -31.81 -13.09 4.30
CA LYS A 92 -30.88 -14.19 4.63
C LYS A 92 -29.78 -14.40 3.59
N GLN A 93 -29.45 -13.39 2.79
CA GLN A 93 -28.31 -13.41 1.90
C GLN A 93 -27.06 -12.92 2.63
N THR A 94 -26.01 -13.74 2.65
CA THR A 94 -24.71 -13.34 3.21
C THR A 94 -23.85 -12.74 2.12
N LYS A 95 -23.36 -11.51 2.35
CA LYS A 95 -22.40 -10.83 1.47
C LYS A 95 -21.11 -10.50 2.23
N THR A 96 -20.00 -10.60 1.52
CA THR A 96 -18.70 -10.09 2.00
C THR A 96 -18.64 -8.59 1.74
N VAL A 97 -18.44 -7.79 2.80
CA VAL A 97 -18.29 -6.33 2.71
C VAL A 97 -16.89 -5.95 3.19
N PHE A 98 -16.19 -5.14 2.42
CA PHE A 98 -14.90 -4.57 2.82
C PHE A 98 -15.10 -3.15 3.36
N PRO A 99 -14.32 -2.73 4.37
CA PRO A 99 -14.32 -1.35 4.80
C PRO A 99 -13.81 -0.44 3.66
N PRO A 100 -14.35 0.79 3.54
CA PRO A 100 -13.82 1.75 2.58
C PRO A 100 -12.38 2.12 2.96
N VAL A 101 -11.48 2.09 1.98
CA VAL A 101 -10.08 2.49 2.14
C VAL A 101 -9.80 3.78 1.37
N PRO A 102 -8.91 4.66 1.88
CA PRO A 102 -8.54 5.86 1.16
C PRO A 102 -7.79 5.51 -0.14
N ASN A 103 -8.07 6.27 -1.21
CA ASN A 103 -7.28 6.22 -2.44
C ASN A 103 -6.17 7.30 -2.43
N PRO A 104 -6.48 8.61 -2.27
CA PRO A 104 -5.44 9.64 -2.21
C PRO A 104 -4.81 9.74 -0.82
N TRP A 105 -3.49 9.82 -0.80
CA TRP A 105 -2.65 10.07 0.36
C TRP A 105 -1.96 11.43 0.21
N LEU A 106 -2.03 12.27 1.24
CA LEU A 106 -1.29 13.54 1.28
C LEU A 106 0.04 13.33 2.01
N VAL A 107 1.14 13.36 1.28
CA VAL A 107 2.49 13.34 1.85
C VAL A 107 2.94 14.78 2.05
N THR A 108 3.29 15.13 3.29
CA THR A 108 3.76 16.48 3.63
C THR A 108 5.17 16.40 4.18
N ARG A 109 6.08 17.19 3.60
CA ARG A 109 7.41 17.42 4.16
C ARG A 109 7.42 18.77 4.86
N SER A 110 7.69 18.74 6.16
CA SER A 110 7.89 19.93 6.97
C SER A 110 9.33 20.04 7.47
N ASN A 111 9.75 21.26 7.79
CA ASN A 111 11.00 21.51 8.49
C ASN A 111 10.85 21.26 10.01
N LYS A 112 11.92 21.53 10.77
CA LYS A 112 11.95 21.37 12.23
C LYS A 112 10.94 22.27 12.97
N ASP A 113 10.51 23.36 12.35
CA ASP A 113 9.54 24.31 12.89
C ASP A 113 8.10 23.99 12.44
N ASN A 114 7.86 22.78 11.91
CA ASN A 114 6.59 22.32 11.34
C ASN A 114 6.07 23.17 10.16
N GLN A 115 6.92 23.99 9.54
CA GLN A 115 6.54 24.72 8.33
C GLN A 115 6.57 23.76 7.15
N ILE A 116 5.48 23.72 6.38
CA ILE A 116 5.35 22.89 5.19
C ILE A 116 6.30 23.41 4.12
N GLU A 117 7.24 22.57 3.68
CA GLU A 117 8.15 22.88 2.57
C GLU A 117 7.61 22.36 1.25
N LYS A 118 7.03 21.15 1.25
CA LYS A 118 6.53 20.46 0.06
C LYS A 118 5.37 19.54 0.41
N GLN A 119 4.48 19.34 -0.55
CA GLN A 119 3.37 18.39 -0.47
C GLN A 119 3.20 17.63 -1.77
N TRP A 120 2.74 16.39 -1.65
CA TRP A 120 2.42 15.51 -2.76
C TRP A 120 1.10 14.80 -2.48
N VAL A 121 0.30 14.60 -3.52
CA VAL A 121 -0.84 13.70 -3.48
C VAL A 121 -0.41 12.42 -4.18
N VAL A 122 -0.59 11.28 -3.52
CA VAL A 122 -0.30 9.94 -4.04
C VAL A 122 -1.62 9.19 -4.15
N GLU A 123 -2.01 8.79 -5.35
CA GLU A 123 -3.19 7.98 -5.60
C GLU A 123 -2.79 6.50 -5.67
N SER A 124 -3.50 5.64 -4.94
CA SER A 124 -3.15 4.23 -4.81
C SER A 124 -3.51 3.42 -6.06
N ASP A 125 -4.51 3.86 -6.82
CA ASP A 125 -4.97 3.26 -8.07
C ASP A 125 -4.30 3.86 -9.32
N TYR A 126 -3.37 4.81 -9.15
CA TYR A 126 -2.71 5.45 -10.27
C TYR A 126 -1.65 4.55 -10.92
N LEU A 127 -1.83 4.25 -12.20
CA LEU A 127 -0.88 3.48 -13.00
C LEU A 127 0.14 4.42 -13.67
N TYR A 128 1.35 4.48 -13.11
CA TYR A 128 2.45 5.30 -13.63
C TYR A 128 3.43 4.51 -14.52
N PRO A 129 3.88 5.05 -15.67
CA PRO A 129 3.47 6.30 -16.28
C PRO A 129 2.16 6.15 -17.06
N GLU A 130 1.45 7.28 -17.20
CA GLU A 130 0.16 7.35 -17.87
C GLU A 130 0.19 6.67 -19.24
N GLY A 131 -0.76 5.75 -19.47
CA GLY A 131 -0.89 5.01 -20.73
C GLY A 131 0.19 3.95 -20.99
N LYS A 132 1.14 3.75 -20.07
CA LYS A 132 2.20 2.72 -20.18
C LYS A 132 2.09 1.58 -19.17
N GLY A 133 1.12 1.65 -18.24
CA GLY A 133 1.03 0.72 -17.12
C GLY A 133 2.17 0.94 -16.11
N SER A 134 2.10 0.28 -14.95
CA SER A 134 3.13 0.42 -13.90
C SER A 134 4.51 0.02 -14.43
N GLN A 135 5.44 0.96 -14.60
CA GLN A 135 6.83 0.66 -15.00
C GLN A 135 7.77 0.49 -13.81
N VAL A 136 7.32 0.79 -12.60
CA VAL A 136 8.18 0.74 -11.41
C VAL A 136 7.66 -0.36 -10.51
N GLY A 137 8.37 -1.48 -10.55
CA GLY A 137 8.09 -2.64 -9.71
C GLY A 137 8.01 -2.26 -8.23
N SER A 138 7.17 -2.98 -7.50
CA SER A 138 7.09 -2.89 -6.04
C SER A 138 8.49 -3.13 -5.47
N ILE A 139 9.03 -2.20 -4.67
CA ILE A 139 10.32 -2.42 -4.03
C ILE A 139 10.09 -3.32 -2.81
N ALA A 140 10.52 -4.58 -2.91
CA ALA A 140 10.55 -5.49 -1.78
C ALA A 140 11.73 -5.12 -0.87
N TYR A 141 11.45 -4.75 0.38
CA TYR A 141 12.47 -4.52 1.39
C TYR A 141 12.41 -5.63 2.45
N PRO A 142 13.57 -6.08 2.97
CA PRO A 142 13.59 -7.11 4.00
C PRO A 142 13.05 -6.56 5.31
N ASN A 143 11.92 -7.11 5.77
CA ASN A 143 11.45 -6.91 7.14
C ASN A 143 12.21 -7.86 8.08
N LYS A 144 12.91 -7.31 9.08
CA LYS A 144 13.48 -8.12 10.16
C LYS A 144 12.36 -8.57 11.09
N LEU A 145 11.86 -9.79 10.90
CA LEU A 145 10.98 -10.46 11.85
C LEU A 145 11.66 -10.47 13.24
N GLY A 146 11.21 -9.60 14.15
CA GLY A 146 11.73 -9.56 15.52
C GLY A 146 11.62 -8.23 16.26
N GLN A 147 11.49 -7.08 15.58
CA GLN A 147 11.19 -5.81 16.25
C GLN A 147 9.68 -5.56 16.26
N ARG A 148 8.98 -6.24 17.18
CA ARG A 148 7.65 -5.80 17.59
C ARG A 148 7.82 -4.41 18.19
N SER A 149 7.31 -3.39 17.51
CA SER A 149 7.20 -2.03 18.03
C SER A 149 6.55 -2.09 19.41
N SER A 150 7.36 -1.89 20.45
CA SER A 150 6.96 -1.88 21.85
C SER A 150 6.26 -0.57 22.17
N GLU A 151 5.18 -0.26 21.47
CA GLU A 151 4.29 0.86 21.76
C GLU A 151 2.85 0.45 21.49
N PHE A 152 2.43 -0.65 22.12
CA PHE A 152 1.02 -0.83 22.45
C PHE A 152 0.81 -0.21 23.83
N ILE A 153 0.41 1.07 23.83
CA ILE A 153 -0.12 1.73 25.03
C ILE A 153 -1.39 0.97 25.44
N ASN A 154 -1.36 0.41 26.65
CA ASN A 154 -2.52 -0.17 27.32
C ASN A 154 -3.58 0.93 27.57
N PRO A 155 -4.80 0.84 27.02
CA PRO A 155 -5.90 1.69 27.44
C PRO A 155 -6.62 1.01 28.62
N SER A 156 -6.01 1.05 29.81
CA SER A 156 -6.73 0.76 31.05
C SER A 156 -6.08 1.50 32.23
N GLN A 157 -6.14 2.83 32.20
CA GLN A 157 -6.20 3.62 33.43
C GLN A 157 -7.64 4.08 33.58
N GLY A 158 -8.44 3.18 34.14
CA GLY A 158 -9.80 3.47 34.59
C GLY A 158 -9.73 4.04 36.01
N THR A 159 -10.19 5.28 36.10
CA THR A 159 -10.60 6.06 37.27
C THR A 159 -10.84 5.27 38.56
N LYS A 160 -10.08 5.64 39.60
CA LYS A 160 -10.39 5.34 41.00
C LYS A 160 -11.59 6.23 41.40
N LEU A 161 -12.74 5.62 41.64
CA LEU A 161 -13.85 6.25 42.35
C LEU A 161 -13.73 5.85 43.82
N GLU A 162 -13.88 6.83 44.71
CA GLU A 162 -14.11 6.63 46.15
C GLU A 162 -15.45 5.94 46.42
#